data_AF-A0A0L8BFX7-F1
#
_entry.id   AF-A0A0L8BFX7-F1
#
_cell.length_a   1.000
_cell.length_b   1.000
_cell.length_c   1.000
_cell.angle_alpha   90.00
_cell.angle_beta   90.00
_cell.angle_gamma   90.00
#
_symmetry.space_group_name_H-M   'P 1'
#
loop_
_entity.id
_entity.type
_entity.pdbx_description
1 polymer ?
#
loop_
_entity_poly.entity_id
_entity_poly.type
_entity_poly.pdbx_seq_one_letter_code
_entity_poly.pdbx_strand_id
1 'polypeptide(L)'
;MAKQDKPLNSMGLPVRIQSVREAIKYFDENPALMSSAPIADAKAPRGEGAQFRHPPPSELMGGDFRKAPMHFRGVLTDTTRFSKQPQPMPTDRLKPISAHDKLSDNIALRMKRDLQQRLLLREHEAAGFVGNGDHESGGFGALRGNLWQHGYDTKRDEGNALGTFQWDGVRREDFKKWAKENGYDDQSIEQSYEPSYGFLEHELTNPPEGKVLKGLNKADTADDAARIIEKMYLRSGRPRLAERQRLARRALDLPDYTVEIPVPMRNPNARPPSTR
;
A
#
# COMPACT_ATOMS: atom_id res chain seq x y z
N MET A 1 -11.91 -2.93 -42.65
CA MET A 1 -12.39 -3.96 -41.70
C MET A 1 -12.37 -3.36 -40.31
N ALA A 2 -13.55 -3.04 -39.76
CA ALA A 2 -13.71 -2.45 -38.44
C ALA A 2 -13.29 -3.46 -37.36
N LYS A 3 -12.34 -3.09 -36.49
CA LYS A 3 -11.96 -3.89 -35.33
C LYS A 3 -13.11 -3.79 -34.32
N GLN A 4 -13.70 -4.93 -33.98
CA GLN A 4 -14.74 -5.04 -32.96
C GLN A 4 -14.35 -4.31 -31.68
N ASP A 5 -15.27 -3.49 -31.18
CA ASP A 5 -15.16 -2.80 -29.90
C ASP A 5 -15.03 -3.83 -28.78
N LYS A 6 -13.85 -3.89 -28.18
CA LYS A 6 -13.59 -4.74 -27.01
C LYS A 6 -14.25 -4.09 -25.79
N PRO A 7 -14.85 -4.87 -24.88
CA PRO A 7 -15.44 -4.30 -23.68
C PRO A 7 -14.37 -3.54 -22.89
N LEU A 8 -14.72 -2.32 -22.49
CA LEU A 8 -13.91 -1.44 -21.66
C LEU A 8 -14.38 -1.55 -20.21
N ASN A 9 -13.45 -1.46 -19.25
CA ASN A 9 -13.77 -1.35 -17.83
C ASN A 9 -14.32 0.06 -17.50
N SER A 10 -14.68 0.30 -16.24
CA SER A 10 -15.19 1.61 -15.77
C SER A 10 -14.21 2.77 -15.95
N MET A 11 -12.95 2.49 -16.27
CA MET A 11 -11.89 3.46 -16.57
C MET A 11 -11.63 3.63 -18.08
N GLY A 12 -12.45 3.04 -18.96
CA GLY A 12 -12.30 3.18 -20.41
C GLY A 12 -11.11 2.39 -20.99
N LEU A 13 -10.56 1.43 -20.24
CA LEU A 13 -9.46 0.56 -20.67
C LEU A 13 -9.97 -0.83 -21.06
N PRO A 14 -9.33 -1.55 -21.98
CA PRO A 14 -9.68 -2.95 -22.27
C PRO A 14 -9.71 -3.78 -20.99
N VAL A 15 -10.78 -4.57 -20.78
CA VAL A 15 -11.04 -5.37 -19.54
C VAL A 15 -9.85 -6.26 -19.09
N ARG A 16 -8.93 -6.59 -19.99
CA ARG A 16 -7.70 -7.34 -19.69
C ARG A 16 -6.62 -6.57 -18.93
N ILE A 17 -6.76 -5.25 -18.77
CA ILE A 17 -5.80 -4.41 -18.04
C ILE A 17 -6.27 -4.31 -16.61
N GLN A 18 -5.58 -5.00 -15.71
CA GLN A 18 -5.95 -5.13 -14.30
C GLN A 18 -4.98 -4.38 -13.37
N SER A 19 -3.89 -3.85 -13.90
CA SER A 19 -2.92 -3.05 -13.13
C SER A 19 -2.44 -1.81 -13.88
N VAL A 20 -1.94 -0.82 -13.12
CA VAL A 20 -1.32 0.40 -13.67
C VAL A 20 -0.11 0.08 -14.55
N ARG A 21 0.65 -0.97 -14.21
CA ARG A 21 1.81 -1.41 -14.99
C ARG A 21 1.41 -1.99 -16.35
N GLU A 22 0.33 -2.76 -16.40
CA GLU A 22 -0.22 -3.26 -17.66
C GLU A 22 -0.81 -2.15 -18.50
N ALA A 23 -1.38 -1.11 -17.88
CA ALA A 23 -1.84 0.07 -18.59
C ALA A 23 -0.66 0.77 -19.27
N ILE A 24 0.44 1.03 -18.55
CA ILE A 24 1.65 1.63 -19.09
C ILE A 24 2.19 0.81 -20.27
N LYS A 25 2.35 -0.51 -20.08
CA LYS A 25 2.82 -1.41 -21.14
C LYS A 25 1.90 -1.45 -22.35
N TYR A 26 0.58 -1.42 -22.14
CA TYR A 26 -0.40 -1.40 -23.24
C TYR A 26 -0.29 -0.13 -24.09
N PHE A 27 -0.05 1.03 -23.48
CA PHE A 27 0.16 2.29 -24.19
C PHE A 27 1.50 2.34 -24.92
N ASP A 28 2.57 1.79 -24.33
CA ASP A 28 3.88 1.66 -25.00
C ASP A 28 3.82 0.75 -26.24
N GLU A 29 3.03 -0.32 -26.19
CA GLU A 29 2.92 -1.31 -27.27
C GLU A 29 1.88 -0.94 -28.35
N ASN A 30 1.05 0.10 -28.13
CA ASN A 30 0.02 0.56 -29.09
C ASN A 30 0.14 2.07 -29.36
N PRO A 31 1.26 2.53 -29.95
CA PRO A 31 1.52 3.96 -30.17
C PRO A 31 0.51 4.65 -31.10
N ALA A 32 -0.28 3.88 -31.86
CA ALA A 32 -1.37 4.42 -32.70
C ALA A 32 -2.53 5.06 -31.89
N LEU A 33 -2.64 4.80 -30.58
CA LEU A 33 -3.58 5.48 -29.68
C LEU A 33 -3.05 6.81 -29.15
N MET A 34 -1.76 7.07 -29.32
CA MET A 34 -1.09 8.32 -28.96
C MET A 34 -0.86 9.12 -30.26
N SER A 35 -1.92 9.64 -30.86
CA SER A 35 -1.74 10.62 -31.93
C SER A 35 -1.16 11.91 -31.34
N SER A 36 0.14 12.09 -31.60
CA SER A 36 0.98 13.30 -31.52
C SER A 36 1.14 14.00 -30.15
N ALA A 37 2.36 13.81 -29.61
CA ALA A 37 3.07 14.53 -28.54
C ALA A 37 3.04 13.90 -27.12
N PRO A 38 4.20 13.88 -26.41
CA PRO A 38 4.26 13.57 -24.98
C PRO A 38 3.34 14.51 -24.19
N ILE A 39 2.69 14.00 -23.14
CA ILE A 39 1.79 14.78 -22.27
C ILE A 39 2.50 16.02 -21.67
N ALA A 40 3.83 15.97 -21.51
CA ALA A 40 4.63 17.11 -21.05
C ALA A 40 4.66 18.31 -22.03
N ASP A 41 4.37 18.08 -23.31
CA ASP A 41 4.42 19.09 -24.38
C ASP A 41 3.03 19.52 -24.87
N ALA A 42 1.95 19.02 -24.24
CA ALA A 42 0.59 19.39 -24.59
C ALA A 42 0.28 20.84 -24.17
N LYS A 43 0.39 21.78 -25.11
CA LYS A 43 -0.17 23.13 -24.96
C LYS A 43 -1.69 23.01 -24.85
N ALA A 44 -2.26 23.56 -23.76
CA ALA A 44 -3.71 23.71 -23.63
C ALA A 44 -4.28 24.40 -24.87
N PRO A 45 -5.38 23.90 -25.47
CA PRO A 45 -5.98 24.53 -26.63
C PRO A 45 -6.47 25.93 -26.23
N ARG A 46 -5.72 26.95 -26.65
CA ARG A 46 -6.21 28.32 -26.73
C ARG A 46 -6.96 28.45 -28.04
N GLY A 47 -8.29 28.32 -27.98
CA GLY A 47 -9.16 28.50 -29.13
C GLY A 47 -10.57 27.99 -28.85
N GLU A 48 -11.51 28.92 -28.85
CA GLU A 48 -12.97 28.83 -28.84
C GLU A 48 -13.55 27.43 -29.10
N GLY A 49 -14.07 26.76 -28.06
CA GLY A 49 -14.79 25.49 -28.25
C GLY A 49 -15.10 24.68 -27.00
N ALA A 50 -14.44 24.92 -25.86
CA ALA A 50 -14.79 24.24 -24.61
C ALA A 50 -15.94 24.98 -23.89
N GLN A 51 -17.14 24.92 -24.48
CA GLN A 51 -18.35 25.32 -23.78
C GLN A 51 -18.80 24.16 -22.90
N PHE A 52 -18.71 24.33 -21.59
CA PHE A 52 -19.48 23.51 -20.66
C PHE A 52 -20.96 23.66 -21.04
N ARG A 53 -21.64 22.55 -21.35
CA ARG A 53 -23.10 22.57 -21.45
C ARG A 53 -23.66 22.99 -20.10
N HIS A 54 -24.24 24.19 -20.03
CA HIS A 54 -25.20 24.48 -18.98
C HIS A 54 -26.45 23.63 -19.26
N PRO A 55 -26.92 22.81 -18.30
CA PRO A 55 -28.18 22.11 -18.47
C PRO A 55 -29.32 23.12 -18.60
N PRO A 56 -30.31 22.87 -19.47
CA PRO A 56 -31.46 23.74 -19.63
C PRO A 56 -32.26 23.84 -18.31
N PRO A 57 -33.00 24.94 -18.09
CA PRO A 57 -33.78 25.15 -16.86
C PRO A 57 -34.78 24.04 -16.51
N SER A 58 -35.18 23.22 -17.50
CA SER A 58 -36.04 22.05 -17.30
C SER A 58 -35.36 20.86 -16.62
N GLU A 59 -34.02 20.83 -16.57
CA GLU A 59 -33.22 19.81 -15.88
C GLU A 59 -32.75 20.27 -14.49
N LEU A 60 -32.97 21.53 -14.13
CA LEU A 60 -32.85 21.97 -12.75
C LEU A 60 -34.05 21.42 -11.99
N MET A 61 -33.81 20.40 -11.15
CA MET A 61 -34.79 19.81 -10.24
C MET A 61 -35.55 20.91 -9.48
N GLY A 62 -36.73 21.29 -9.98
CA GLY A 62 -37.74 22.09 -9.29
C GLY A 62 -38.48 21.20 -8.31
N GLY A 63 -37.84 20.92 -7.17
CA GLY A 63 -38.46 20.23 -6.04
C GLY A 63 -38.31 21.09 -4.80
N ASP A 64 -39.43 21.37 -4.12
CA ASP A 64 -39.47 22.05 -2.83
C ASP A 64 -38.46 21.45 -1.85
N PHE A 65 -37.36 22.18 -1.60
CA PHE A 65 -36.50 21.90 -0.47
C PHE A 65 -37.30 22.14 0.81
N ARG A 66 -37.91 21.08 1.33
CA ARG A 66 -38.41 21.02 2.70
C ARG A 66 -37.26 21.39 3.62
N LYS A 67 -37.31 22.61 4.15
CA LYS A 67 -36.41 23.12 5.18
C LYS A 67 -36.39 22.10 6.33
N ALA A 68 -35.27 21.43 6.55
CA ALA A 68 -35.06 20.71 7.79
C ALA A 68 -35.05 21.74 8.94
N PRO A 69 -35.83 21.55 10.02
CA PRO A 69 -35.84 22.48 11.13
C PRO A 69 -34.59 22.26 11.98
N MET A 70 -33.54 23.03 11.71
CA MET A 70 -32.41 23.17 12.64
C MET A 70 -32.83 24.09 13.78
N HIS A 71 -33.32 23.51 14.88
CA HIS A 71 -33.41 24.20 16.16
C HIS A 71 -32.01 24.37 16.73
N PHE A 72 -31.34 25.49 16.41
CA PHE A 72 -30.18 25.94 17.17
C PHE A 72 -30.57 27.18 17.98
N ARG A 73 -31.00 26.94 19.23
CA ARG A 73 -31.12 27.97 20.27
C ARG A 73 -29.75 28.11 20.92
N GLY A 74 -28.93 29.01 20.38
CA GLY A 74 -27.67 29.46 20.98
C GLY A 74 -27.55 30.95 20.71
N VAL A 75 -27.46 31.72 21.78
CA VAL A 75 -27.49 33.19 21.81
C VAL A 75 -26.39 33.74 20.90
N LEU A 76 -26.75 34.55 19.90
CA LEU A 76 -25.80 35.27 19.05
C LEU A 76 -25.14 36.36 19.92
N THR A 77 -23.89 36.16 20.33
CA THR A 77 -23.06 37.23 20.87
C THR A 77 -22.24 37.84 19.73
N ASP A 78 -22.59 39.08 19.37
CA ASP A 78 -21.83 40.18 18.72
C ASP A 78 -20.82 39.94 17.59
N THR A 79 -20.80 38.77 16.92
CA THR A 79 -19.87 38.53 15.80
C THR A 79 -20.47 38.79 14.41
N THR A 80 -21.76 39.08 14.29
CA THR A 80 -22.41 39.36 12.99
C THR A 80 -22.38 40.83 12.59
N ARG A 81 -21.17 41.41 12.48
CA ARG A 81 -20.91 42.44 11.47
C ARG A 81 -20.10 41.79 10.37
N PHE A 82 -20.72 41.52 9.22
CA PHE A 82 -20.00 41.22 8.00
C PHE A 82 -19.19 42.47 7.60
N SER A 83 -17.92 42.46 7.97
CA SER A 83 -16.91 43.38 7.46
C SER A 83 -16.89 43.29 5.93
N LYS A 84 -16.98 44.44 5.24
CA LYS A 84 -16.78 44.53 3.77
C LYS A 84 -15.34 44.19 3.34
N GLN A 85 -14.44 43.99 4.29
CA GLN A 85 -13.12 43.41 4.04
C GLN A 85 -13.15 41.94 4.46
N PRO A 86 -12.79 41.00 3.58
CA PRO A 86 -12.62 39.60 3.97
C PRO A 86 -11.53 39.55 5.02
N GLN A 87 -11.91 39.33 6.28
CA GLN A 87 -10.96 38.91 7.30
C GLN A 87 -10.45 37.55 6.85
N PRO A 88 -9.16 37.38 6.55
CA PRO A 88 -8.64 36.07 6.25
C PRO A 88 -8.91 35.18 7.46
N MET A 89 -9.72 34.14 7.25
CA MET A 89 -9.90 33.09 8.25
C MET A 89 -8.52 32.67 8.74
N PRO A 90 -8.28 32.50 10.06
CA PRO A 90 -7.02 31.97 10.55
C PRO A 90 -6.80 30.60 9.93
N THR A 91 -5.96 30.55 8.90
CA THR A 91 -5.60 29.34 8.15
C THR A 91 -4.91 28.32 9.05
N ASP A 92 -4.45 28.75 10.22
CA ASP A 92 -3.80 27.94 11.25
C ASP A 92 -4.69 26.82 11.81
N ARG A 93 -6.02 26.90 11.65
CA ARG A 93 -6.95 25.81 12.02
C ARG A 93 -7.46 24.97 10.85
N LEU A 94 -7.14 25.35 9.61
CA LEU A 94 -7.29 24.48 8.45
C LEU A 94 -5.90 23.98 8.10
N LYS A 95 -5.35 23.09 8.94
CA LYS A 95 -4.10 22.41 8.58
C LYS A 95 -4.35 21.66 7.27
N PRO A 96 -3.58 21.95 6.19
CA PRO A 96 -3.63 21.14 4.99
C PRO A 96 -3.24 19.71 5.36
N ILE A 97 -4.05 18.76 4.91
CA ILE A 97 -3.72 17.33 4.97
C ILE A 97 -2.33 17.19 4.36
N SER A 98 -1.38 16.65 5.11
CA SER A 98 0.02 16.58 4.66
C SER A 98 0.22 15.33 3.82
N ALA A 99 1.26 15.30 2.98
CA ALA A 99 1.61 14.10 2.21
C ALA A 99 1.88 12.87 3.10
N HIS A 100 2.12 13.06 4.40
CA HIS A 100 2.23 11.95 5.35
C HIS A 100 0.89 11.23 5.63
N ASP A 101 -0.24 11.86 5.35
CA ASP A 101 -1.56 11.23 5.50
C ASP A 101 -1.91 10.34 4.29
N LYS A 102 -1.17 10.45 3.17
CA LYS A 102 -1.24 9.57 1.99
C LYS A 102 -0.24 8.39 2.04
N LEU A 103 0.46 8.20 3.15
CA LEU A 103 1.32 7.03 3.40
C LEU A 103 0.56 5.70 3.42
N SER A 104 -0.77 5.73 3.54
CA SER A 104 -1.64 4.54 3.56
C SER A 104 -1.61 3.72 2.26
N ASP A 105 -1.12 4.30 1.16
CA ASP A 105 -1.26 3.71 -0.17
C ASP A 105 0.02 2.99 -0.64
N ASN A 106 1.14 3.16 0.06
CA ASN A 106 2.38 2.42 -0.22
C ASN A 106 2.54 1.24 0.74
N ILE A 107 2.13 0.05 0.29
CA ILE A 107 2.20 -1.19 1.08
C ILE A 107 3.64 -1.47 1.56
N ALA A 108 4.66 -1.18 0.76
CA ALA A 108 6.06 -1.38 1.14
C ALA A 108 6.45 -0.54 2.36
N LEU A 109 6.00 0.72 2.38
CA LEU A 109 6.22 1.64 3.49
C LEU A 109 5.46 1.18 4.73
N ARG A 110 4.18 0.83 4.59
CA ARG A 110 3.38 0.31 5.71
C ARG A 110 4.02 -0.93 6.32
N MET A 111 4.47 -1.86 5.48
CA MET A 111 5.17 -3.06 5.90
C MET A 111 6.47 -2.73 6.64
N LYS A 112 7.32 -1.84 6.11
CA LYS A 112 8.55 -1.43 6.81
C LYS A 112 8.21 -0.87 8.20
N ARG A 113 7.28 0.07 8.27
CA ARG A 113 6.82 0.68 9.54
C ARG A 113 6.34 -0.38 10.52
N ASP A 114 5.40 -1.23 10.10
CA ASP A 114 4.75 -2.18 11.00
C ASP A 114 5.76 -3.23 11.49
N LEU A 115 6.67 -3.70 10.64
CA LEU A 115 7.77 -4.60 11.03
C LEU A 115 8.68 -3.97 12.10
N GLN A 116 9.04 -2.69 11.94
CA GLN A 116 9.90 -2.00 12.89
C GLN A 116 9.18 -1.68 14.21
N GLN A 117 7.90 -1.31 14.15
CA GLN A 117 7.15 -0.90 15.34
C GLN A 117 6.58 -2.08 16.13
N ARG A 118 6.14 -3.13 15.44
CA ARG A 118 5.43 -4.25 16.08
C ARG A 118 6.35 -5.43 16.38
N LEU A 119 7.36 -5.66 15.55
CA LEU A 119 8.34 -6.75 15.72
C LEU A 119 9.72 -6.24 16.15
N LEU A 120 9.90 -4.93 16.34
CA LEU A 120 11.15 -4.30 16.77
C LEU A 120 12.34 -4.66 15.86
N LEU A 121 12.08 -4.88 14.57
CA LEU A 121 13.14 -5.17 13.61
C LEU A 121 13.99 -3.94 13.36
N ARG A 122 15.30 -4.15 13.19
CA ARG A 122 16.23 -3.13 12.72
C ARG A 122 15.87 -2.74 11.29
N GLU A 123 16.26 -1.55 10.88
CA GLU A 123 15.89 -1.00 9.57
C GLU A 123 16.21 -1.94 8.41
N HIS A 124 17.43 -2.48 8.37
CA HIS A 124 17.87 -3.38 7.31
C HIS A 124 17.18 -4.75 7.34
N GLU A 125 16.75 -5.21 8.52
CA GLU A 125 15.98 -6.45 8.67
C GLU A 125 14.56 -6.28 8.11
N ALA A 126 13.91 -5.18 8.48
CA ALA A 126 12.59 -4.82 7.94
C ALA A 126 12.66 -4.60 6.42
N ALA A 127 13.68 -3.91 5.93
CA ALA A 127 13.93 -3.73 4.49
C ALA A 127 14.13 -5.07 3.76
N GLY A 128 14.79 -6.04 4.40
CA GLY A 128 14.92 -7.41 3.87
C GLY A 128 13.59 -8.11 3.67
N PHE A 129 12.64 -7.96 4.60
CA PHE A 129 11.28 -8.51 4.45
C PHE A 129 10.51 -7.79 3.35
N VAL A 130 10.57 -6.46 3.32
CA VAL A 130 9.90 -5.64 2.29
C VAL A 130 10.40 -6.01 0.90
N GLY A 131 11.72 -6.15 0.70
CA GLY A 131 12.29 -6.54 -0.60
C GLY A 131 11.88 -7.95 -1.05
N ASN A 132 11.74 -8.88 -0.10
CA ASN A 132 11.20 -10.21 -0.39
C ASN A 132 9.71 -10.18 -0.72
N GLY A 133 8.91 -9.47 0.07
CA GLY A 133 7.47 -9.31 -0.17
C GLY A 133 7.19 -8.63 -1.51
N ASP A 134 7.94 -7.59 -1.87
CA ASP A 134 7.86 -6.93 -3.18
C ASP A 134 8.13 -7.93 -4.31
N HIS A 135 9.19 -8.75 -4.19
CA HIS A 135 9.48 -9.77 -5.18
C HIS A 135 8.37 -10.81 -5.33
N GLU A 136 7.85 -11.34 -4.22
CA GLU A 136 6.81 -12.38 -4.24
C GLU A 136 5.51 -11.87 -4.88
N SER A 137 5.10 -10.67 -4.49
CA SER A 137 3.81 -10.08 -4.87
C SER A 137 3.89 -9.16 -6.10
N GLY A 138 5.04 -9.09 -6.78
CA GLY A 138 5.21 -8.22 -7.95
C GLY A 138 4.98 -6.73 -7.64
N GLY A 139 5.56 -6.23 -6.55
CA GLY A 139 5.36 -4.87 -6.08
C GLY A 139 4.09 -4.68 -5.28
N PHE A 140 3.68 -5.70 -4.49
CA PHE A 140 2.47 -5.69 -3.66
C PHE A 140 1.15 -5.62 -4.45
N GLY A 141 1.20 -5.86 -5.76
CA GLY A 141 0.03 -5.82 -6.65
C GLY A 141 -0.61 -7.17 -6.95
N ALA A 142 0.16 -8.27 -6.83
CA ALA A 142 -0.31 -9.63 -7.03
C ALA A 142 -0.47 -10.32 -5.66
N LEU A 143 -1.64 -10.14 -5.04
CA LEU A 143 -2.00 -10.82 -3.79
C LEU A 143 -2.69 -12.18 -4.04
N ARG A 144 -3.01 -12.51 -5.29
CA ARG A 144 -3.49 -13.83 -5.73
C ARG A 144 -2.63 -14.33 -6.88
N GLY A 145 -2.20 -15.59 -6.80
CA GLY A 145 -1.26 -16.18 -7.75
C GLY A 145 0.15 -15.62 -7.59
N ASN A 146 1.16 -16.43 -7.90
CA ASN A 146 2.55 -15.98 -7.79
C ASN A 146 3.04 -15.30 -9.07
N LEU A 147 4.05 -14.43 -8.94
CA LEU A 147 4.68 -13.70 -10.05
C LEU A 147 5.07 -14.63 -11.23
N TRP A 148 5.34 -15.91 -10.95
CA TRP A 148 5.80 -16.91 -11.89
C TRP A 148 4.68 -17.71 -12.57
N GLN A 149 3.43 -17.63 -12.08
CA GLN A 149 2.28 -18.35 -12.60
C GLN A 149 1.50 -17.57 -13.67
N HIS A 150 1.68 -16.25 -13.79
CA HIS A 150 1.00 -15.43 -14.80
C HIS A 150 1.40 -15.70 -16.28
N GLY A 151 2.25 -16.69 -16.54
CA GLY A 151 2.66 -17.07 -17.90
C GLY A 151 2.84 -18.58 -18.13
N TYR A 152 2.57 -19.42 -17.13
CA TYR A 152 2.52 -20.87 -17.30
C TYR A 152 1.07 -21.29 -17.16
N ASP A 153 0.50 -21.78 -18.27
CA ASP A 153 -0.70 -22.60 -18.29
C ASP A 153 -0.40 -23.92 -17.57
N THR A 154 -0.24 -23.83 -16.24
CA THR A 154 -0.68 -24.94 -15.40
C THR A 154 -2.18 -24.89 -15.54
N LYS A 155 -2.84 -25.98 -15.96
CA LYS A 155 -4.30 -26.14 -16.11
C LYS A 155 -5.11 -25.94 -14.80
N ARG A 156 -4.59 -25.12 -13.90
CA ARG A 156 -5.18 -24.49 -12.74
C ARG A 156 -5.20 -23.00 -13.07
N ASP A 157 -6.29 -22.52 -13.68
CA ASP A 157 -6.59 -21.10 -13.88
C ASP A 157 -6.78 -20.31 -12.56
N GLU A 158 -6.30 -20.87 -11.45
CA GLU A 158 -6.34 -20.32 -10.11
C GLU A 158 -4.91 -20.36 -9.59
N GLY A 159 -4.20 -19.23 -9.73
CA GLY A 159 -2.89 -19.05 -9.10
C GLY A 159 -2.97 -19.50 -7.64
N ASN A 160 -2.12 -20.45 -7.25
CA ASN A 160 -2.33 -21.19 -6.01
C ASN A 160 -1.84 -20.45 -4.78
N ALA A 161 -0.98 -19.45 -4.90
CA ALA A 161 -0.49 -18.72 -3.76
C ALA A 161 -1.35 -17.49 -3.43
N LEU A 162 -1.29 -17.05 -2.17
CA LEU A 162 -2.09 -15.95 -1.66
C LEU A 162 -1.24 -15.02 -0.78
N GLY A 163 -1.61 -13.74 -0.77
CA GLY A 163 -1.04 -12.70 0.08
C GLY A 163 0.34 -12.23 -0.34
N THR A 164 0.89 -11.30 0.45
CA THR A 164 2.13 -10.59 0.11
C THR A 164 3.35 -11.50 -0.03
N PHE A 165 3.43 -12.58 0.75
CA PHE A 165 4.54 -13.53 0.72
C PHE A 165 4.21 -14.80 -0.09
N GLN A 166 3.11 -14.78 -0.84
CA GLN A 166 2.72 -15.87 -1.73
C GLN A 166 2.66 -17.22 -1.03
N TRP A 167 1.96 -17.28 0.11
CA TRP A 167 1.74 -18.52 0.83
C TRP A 167 1.01 -19.52 -0.07
N ASP A 168 1.61 -20.69 -0.26
CA ASP A 168 1.06 -21.80 -1.03
C ASP A 168 0.83 -23.04 -0.15
N GLY A 169 0.16 -24.04 -0.73
CA GLY A 169 -0.07 -25.34 -0.08
C GLY A 169 -0.68 -25.22 1.32
N VAL A 170 -0.03 -25.85 2.30
CA VAL A 170 -0.48 -25.86 3.71
C VAL A 170 -0.49 -24.44 4.30
N ARG A 171 0.55 -23.63 4.04
CA ARG A 171 0.66 -22.27 4.61
C ARG A 171 -0.44 -21.34 4.10
N ARG A 172 -0.94 -21.57 2.88
CA ARG A 172 -2.10 -20.85 2.36
C ARG A 172 -3.37 -21.14 3.13
N GLU A 173 -3.63 -22.42 3.41
CA GLU A 173 -4.83 -22.80 4.17
C GLU A 173 -4.72 -22.33 5.62
N ASP A 174 -3.52 -22.36 6.20
CA ASP A 174 -3.24 -21.77 7.52
C ASP A 174 -3.50 -20.25 7.51
N PHE A 175 -3.05 -19.53 6.48
CA PHE A 175 -3.35 -18.11 6.32
C PHE A 175 -4.86 -17.85 6.27
N LYS A 176 -5.59 -18.54 5.38
CA LYS A 176 -7.03 -18.37 5.23
C LYS A 176 -7.77 -18.69 6.53
N LYS A 177 -7.39 -19.77 7.21
CA LYS A 177 -7.99 -20.16 8.49
C LYS A 177 -7.72 -19.11 9.57
N TRP A 178 -6.46 -18.70 9.75
CA TRP A 178 -6.08 -17.67 10.70
C TRP A 178 -6.85 -16.37 10.44
N ALA A 179 -6.94 -15.94 9.18
CA ALA A 179 -7.60 -14.69 8.84
C ALA A 179 -9.11 -14.74 9.13
N LYS A 180 -9.79 -15.86 8.82
CA LYS A 180 -11.21 -16.05 9.17
C LYS A 180 -11.43 -16.06 10.68
N GLU A 181 -10.55 -16.72 11.43
CA GLU A 181 -10.59 -16.74 12.90
C GLU A 181 -10.36 -15.35 13.52
N ASN A 182 -9.68 -14.45 12.80
CA ASN A 182 -9.46 -13.06 13.18
C ASN A 182 -10.47 -12.08 12.56
N GLY A 183 -11.58 -12.58 11.99
CA GLY A 183 -12.71 -11.77 11.55
C GLY A 183 -12.57 -11.10 10.17
N TYR A 184 -11.58 -11.50 9.37
CA TYR A 184 -11.46 -11.00 7.99
C TYR A 184 -12.42 -11.74 7.06
N ASP A 185 -13.08 -11.00 6.16
CA ASP A 185 -13.90 -11.58 5.08
C ASP A 185 -13.04 -12.08 3.91
N ASP A 186 -13.64 -12.90 3.04
CA ASP A 186 -12.95 -13.51 1.90
C ASP A 186 -12.36 -12.46 0.93
N GLN A 187 -13.02 -11.32 0.76
CA GLN A 187 -12.52 -10.25 -0.11
C GLN A 187 -11.23 -9.63 0.48
N SER A 188 -11.25 -9.31 1.77
CA SER A 188 -10.12 -8.71 2.47
C SER A 188 -8.93 -9.64 2.52
N ILE A 189 -9.17 -10.93 2.77
CA ILE A 189 -8.14 -11.99 2.76
C ILE A 189 -7.33 -11.98 1.45
N GLU A 190 -7.96 -11.61 0.34
CA GLU A 190 -7.39 -11.70 -0.99
C GLU A 190 -6.85 -10.38 -1.54
N GLN A 191 -7.37 -9.25 -1.08
CA GLN A 191 -7.13 -7.94 -1.69
C GLN A 191 -6.46 -6.95 -0.75
N SER A 192 -6.41 -7.25 0.55
CA SER A 192 -6.00 -6.29 1.57
C SER A 192 -4.66 -6.65 2.19
N TYR A 193 -3.94 -5.62 2.62
CA TYR A 193 -2.64 -5.74 3.27
C TYR A 193 -2.77 -6.32 4.68
N GLU A 194 -3.81 -5.93 5.40
CA GLU A 194 -4.04 -6.19 6.82
C GLU A 194 -4.00 -7.69 7.17
N PRO A 195 -4.76 -8.58 6.50
CA PRO A 195 -4.68 -10.00 6.79
C PRO A 195 -3.32 -10.59 6.40
N SER A 196 -2.73 -10.17 5.28
CA SER A 196 -1.40 -10.63 4.88
C SER A 196 -0.34 -10.27 5.93
N TYR A 197 -0.28 -9.01 6.36
CA TYR A 197 0.67 -8.58 7.37
C TYR A 197 0.41 -9.23 8.72
N GLY A 198 -0.87 -9.32 9.13
CA GLY A 198 -1.23 -9.96 10.40
C GLY A 198 -0.82 -11.43 10.45
N PHE A 199 -0.96 -12.16 9.35
CA PHE A 199 -0.51 -13.54 9.27
C PHE A 199 1.01 -13.67 9.26
N LEU A 200 1.73 -12.78 8.56
CA LEU A 200 3.18 -12.69 8.66
C LEU A 200 3.61 -12.48 10.12
N GLU A 201 3.02 -11.51 10.81
CA GLU A 201 3.30 -11.25 12.23
C GLU A 201 3.01 -12.49 13.09
N HIS A 202 1.89 -13.18 12.85
CA HIS A 202 1.57 -14.43 13.52
C HIS A 202 2.65 -15.50 13.30
N GLU A 203 3.08 -15.73 12.06
CA GLU A 203 4.13 -16.71 11.75
C GLU A 203 5.50 -16.30 12.33
N LEU A 204 5.83 -15.01 12.36
CA LEU A 204 7.11 -14.54 12.89
C LEU A 204 7.18 -14.59 14.43
N THR A 205 6.04 -14.47 15.10
CA THR A 205 5.94 -14.57 16.57
C THR A 205 5.73 -16.00 17.05
N ASN A 206 5.49 -16.96 16.16
CA ASN A 206 5.25 -18.37 16.50
C ASN A 206 6.22 -19.32 15.77
N PRO A 207 6.53 -20.51 16.33
CA PRO A 207 7.28 -21.53 15.61
C PRO A 207 6.43 -22.18 14.49
N PRO A 208 7.04 -22.72 13.43
CA PRO A 208 8.50 -22.80 13.20
C PRO A 208 9.09 -21.55 12.53
N GLU A 209 8.29 -20.71 11.89
CA GLU A 209 8.77 -19.67 10.99
C GLU A 209 9.49 -18.52 11.72
N GLY A 210 9.10 -18.20 12.95
CA GLY A 210 9.80 -17.21 13.79
C GLY A 210 11.30 -17.49 14.04
N LYS A 211 11.80 -18.69 13.71
CA LYS A 211 13.25 -18.99 13.70
C LYS A 211 14.03 -18.06 12.77
N VAL A 212 13.41 -17.50 11.72
CA VAL A 212 14.06 -16.52 10.83
C VAL A 212 14.53 -15.29 11.59
N LEU A 213 13.79 -14.84 12.61
CA LEU A 213 14.17 -13.68 13.42
C LEU A 213 15.51 -13.89 14.15
N LYS A 214 15.76 -15.11 14.64
CA LYS A 214 17.06 -15.46 15.22
C LYS A 214 18.18 -15.47 14.19
N GLY A 215 17.87 -15.82 12.94
CA GLY A 215 18.80 -15.74 11.82
C GLY A 215 19.16 -14.30 11.48
N LEU A 216 18.18 -13.39 11.51
CA LEU A 216 18.34 -11.97 11.19
C LEU A 216 19.27 -11.22 12.14
N ASN A 217 19.47 -11.67 13.38
CA ASN A 217 20.50 -11.15 14.27
C ASN A 217 21.92 -11.18 13.66
N LYS A 218 22.16 -12.01 12.63
CA LYS A 218 23.43 -12.11 11.90
C LYS A 218 23.45 -11.27 10.61
N ALA A 219 22.37 -10.58 10.28
CA ALA A 219 22.33 -9.67 9.14
C ALA A 219 22.95 -8.34 9.55
N ASP A 220 23.95 -7.91 8.79
CA ASP A 220 24.56 -6.58 8.92
C ASP A 220 24.04 -5.60 7.85
N THR A 221 23.40 -6.13 6.81
CA THR A 221 22.92 -5.36 5.65
C THR A 221 21.53 -5.81 5.21
N ALA A 222 20.84 -4.98 4.42
CA ALA A 222 19.55 -5.34 3.82
C ALA A 222 19.70 -6.52 2.83
N ASP A 223 20.86 -6.63 2.19
CA ASP A 223 21.20 -7.74 1.30
C ASP A 223 21.32 -9.07 2.06
N ASP A 224 21.93 -9.05 3.25
CA ASP A 224 22.01 -10.22 4.13
C ASP A 224 20.66 -10.60 4.69
N ALA A 225 19.88 -9.61 5.13
CA ALA A 225 18.52 -9.84 5.62
C ALA A 225 17.66 -10.48 4.53
N ALA A 226 17.70 -9.94 3.31
CA ALA A 226 16.94 -10.47 2.18
C ALA A 226 17.32 -11.93 1.88
N ARG A 227 18.62 -12.25 1.90
CA ARG A 227 19.15 -13.62 1.73
C ARG A 227 18.73 -14.56 2.84
N ILE A 228 18.76 -14.11 4.10
CA ILE A 228 18.39 -14.93 5.26
C ILE A 228 16.89 -15.24 5.22
N ILE A 229 16.06 -14.25 4.90
CA ILE A 229 14.60 -14.41 4.79
C ILE A 229 14.25 -15.37 3.65
N GLU A 230 14.88 -15.21 2.49
CA GLU A 230 14.71 -16.17 1.39
C GLU A 230 15.05 -17.58 1.88
N LYS A 231 16.24 -17.77 2.47
CA LYS A 231 16.75 -19.10 2.78
C LYS A 231 15.99 -19.78 3.92
N MET A 232 15.49 -19.01 4.88
CA MET A 232 14.92 -19.55 6.11
C MET A 232 13.41 -19.51 6.15
N TYR A 233 12.76 -18.50 5.57
CA TYR A 233 11.31 -18.30 5.65
C TYR A 233 10.59 -18.69 4.35
N LEU A 234 11.10 -18.24 3.20
CA LEU A 234 10.45 -18.50 1.90
C LEU A 234 10.84 -19.85 1.29
N ARG A 235 12.14 -20.17 1.33
CA ARG A 235 12.74 -21.41 0.83
C ARG A 235 12.36 -21.68 -0.63
N SER A 236 12.47 -20.65 -1.47
CA SER A 236 12.01 -20.71 -2.85
C SER A 236 12.89 -21.62 -3.69
N GLY A 237 12.29 -22.46 -4.55
CA GLY A 237 13.07 -23.30 -5.47
C GLY A 237 13.94 -22.52 -6.46
N ARG A 238 13.57 -21.26 -6.75
CA ARG A 238 14.38 -20.30 -7.54
C ARG A 238 14.51 -19.00 -6.77
N PRO A 239 15.57 -18.82 -5.96
CA PRO A 239 15.69 -17.70 -5.02
C PRO A 239 15.67 -16.31 -5.66
N ARG A 240 16.14 -16.11 -6.90
CA ARG A 240 16.22 -14.77 -7.55
C ARG A 240 16.86 -13.70 -6.64
N LEU A 241 17.90 -14.12 -5.90
CA LEU A 241 18.43 -13.35 -4.78
C LEU A 241 18.88 -11.94 -5.16
N ALA A 242 19.54 -11.75 -6.30
CA ALA A 242 19.98 -10.44 -6.77
C ALA A 242 18.83 -9.42 -6.87
N GLU A 243 17.65 -9.87 -7.31
CA GLU A 243 16.48 -8.99 -7.42
C GLU A 243 15.90 -8.66 -6.05
N ARG A 244 15.78 -9.65 -5.16
CA ARG A 244 15.32 -9.44 -3.78
C ARG A 244 16.21 -8.48 -3.02
N GLN A 245 17.54 -8.61 -3.18
CA GLN A 245 18.52 -7.70 -2.59
C GLN A 245 18.40 -6.29 -3.17
N ARG A 246 18.22 -6.15 -4.49
CA ARG A 246 17.95 -4.84 -5.12
C ARG A 246 16.70 -4.17 -4.55
N LEU A 247 15.61 -4.93 -4.37
CA LEU A 247 14.36 -4.43 -3.79
C LEU A 247 14.51 -4.12 -2.30
N ALA A 248 15.28 -4.90 -1.55
CA ALA A 248 15.59 -4.62 -0.15
C ALA A 248 16.39 -3.32 0.01
N ARG A 249 17.38 -3.06 -0.85
CA ARG A 249 18.09 -1.77 -0.89
C ARG A 249 17.14 -0.61 -1.18
N ARG A 250 16.21 -0.77 -2.13
CA ARG A 250 15.18 0.25 -2.41
C ARG A 250 14.28 0.52 -1.20
N ALA A 251 14.03 -0.49 -0.35
CA ALA A 251 13.26 -0.31 0.87
C ALA A 251 14.01 0.50 1.96
N LEU A 252 15.34 0.61 1.88
CA LEU A 252 16.10 1.53 2.74
C LEU A 252 15.86 3.00 2.40
N ASP A 253 15.46 3.32 1.17
CA ASP A 253 15.10 4.70 0.79
C ASP A 253 13.76 5.16 1.39
N LEU A 254 12.98 4.23 1.98
CA LEU A 254 11.77 4.53 2.73
C LEU A 254 12.13 5.05 4.14
N PRO A 255 11.27 5.84 4.81
CA PRO A 255 11.58 6.34 6.14
C PRO A 255 11.90 5.23 7.14
N ASP A 256 12.77 5.53 8.10
CA ASP A 256 13.07 4.67 9.22
C ASP A 256 12.05 4.91 10.36
N TYR A 257 11.45 3.83 10.84
CA TYR A 257 10.46 3.84 11.92
C TYR A 257 10.94 3.08 13.16
N THR A 258 12.25 2.79 13.29
CA THR A 258 12.75 2.17 14.51
C THR A 258 12.35 3.01 15.72
N VAL A 259 11.64 2.38 16.65
CA VAL A 259 11.37 2.98 17.94
C VAL A 259 12.65 2.87 18.74
N GLU A 260 13.26 4.01 19.11
CA GLU A 260 14.29 3.99 20.14
C GLU A 260 13.65 3.38 21.40
N ILE A 261 14.07 2.17 21.77
CA ILE A 261 13.71 1.61 23.06
C ILE A 261 14.36 2.56 24.07
N PRO A 262 13.59 3.27 24.92
CA PRO A 262 14.19 4.10 25.95
C PRO A 262 15.08 3.18 26.78
N VAL A 263 16.38 3.39 26.76
CA VAL A 263 17.28 2.75 27.73
C VAL A 263 16.69 3.12 29.08
N PRO A 264 16.22 2.16 29.92
CA PRO A 264 15.72 2.53 31.23
C PRO A 264 16.82 3.32 31.90
N MET A 265 16.54 4.59 32.22
CA MET A 265 17.52 5.48 32.83
C MET A 265 18.12 4.70 33.99
N ARG A 266 19.44 4.48 33.94
CA ARG A 266 20.17 3.85 35.05
C ARG A 266 19.77 4.64 36.28
N ASN A 267 19.00 4.04 37.17
CA ASN A 267 18.55 4.71 38.39
C ASN A 267 19.80 5.28 39.05
N PRO A 268 19.96 6.60 39.18
CA PRO A 268 21.18 7.19 39.73
C PRO A 268 21.42 6.74 41.19
N ASN A 269 20.40 6.14 41.82
CA ASN A 269 20.47 5.55 43.16
C ASN A 269 20.73 4.03 43.17
N ALA A 270 20.89 3.38 42.01
CA ALA A 270 21.26 1.96 41.97
C ALA A 270 22.73 1.81 42.39
N ARG A 271 22.95 1.39 43.64
CA ARG A 271 24.28 1.07 44.15
C ARG A 271 24.95 0.03 43.23
N PRO A 272 26.25 0.20 42.92
CA PRO A 272 26.98 -0.82 42.18
C PRO A 272 26.95 -2.15 42.96
N PRO A 273 26.89 -3.29 42.26
CA PRO A 273 26.97 -4.59 42.91
C PRO A 273 28.28 -4.68 43.69
N SER A 274 28.21 -5.06 44.97
CA SER A 274 29.40 -5.20 45.80
C SER A 274 30.28 -6.31 45.23
N THR A 275 31.47 -5.96 44.79
CA THR A 275 32.53 -6.93 44.54
C THR A 275 32.91 -7.56 45.87
N ARG A 276 32.66 -8.86 46.01
CA ARG A 276 33.30 -9.71 47.02
C ARG A 276 34.73 -10.01 46.62
#